data_AF-A0A419YPS0-F1
#
_entry.id   AF-A0A419YPS0-F1
#
_cell.length_a   1.000
_cell.length_b   1.000
_cell.length_c   1.000
_cell.angle_alpha   90.00
_cell.angle_beta   90.00
_cell.angle_gamma   90.00
#
_symmetry.space_group_name_H-M   'P 1'
#
loop_
_entity.id
_entity.type
_entity.pdbx_description
1 polymer ?
#
loop_
_entity_poly.entity_id
_entity_poly.type
_entity_poly.pdbx_seq_one_letter_code
_entity_poly.pdbx_strand_id
1 'polypeptide(L)'
;MGAWWWQDAPVEEVADVLACSYLARSRHPAADGAALRLVDRGLPMLEASLAATAAVREDLDARRAADRARQLLEPFADELRAAEAREHGVLLLHDEDPEAGTRLSLSHEASVTDTYASYQRHLHEQIHRLAEQGRFEDVIVVAGRPVVAVQDELRRLLHPHHPAVPARCLPGVDVVALGGLSESGKSTTGEYLRTRHGHDRLKIGHLIDTAAAHAGIRDPYALAPVVRAELLLDGLDRYTAAHHYLNRLTIESLHEYDVTAELRRMLGDQLSVVYVEATEELRMHRGTAGPEDVRVRDEVKRARGAERIRTIADRVIDNNGSRLALERRLDRIALDAVWPTAAPVATPVNTLGLPVPLEAFLTVLLERATGGSEPLIELLAVTGSGARGKYQHGWSDLDVFVIAEPDRTTELHQVLEGVRGELGQVKLGLTVLSLAECRAGAVTSRLLHVLALLGSGALQPQWVRPGLLLPAPRLADDVAASVKAGVQAAVEIRRQLLKGAPDLRALYKITALLAKVLLRFEGVERASDDEAPADLAALTGTDAALPAKVRDERPAACELARLVLAQWAQTMPPAHREAA
;
A
#
# COMPACT_ATOMS: atom_id res chain seq x y z
N MET A 1 9.38 -46.11 19.62
CA MET A 1 9.84 -44.94 20.41
C MET A 1 8.81 -44.47 21.42
N GLY A 2 7.52 -44.32 21.08
CA GLY A 2 6.49 -43.87 22.05
C GLY A 2 6.38 -44.72 23.33
N ALA A 3 6.38 -46.06 23.22
CA ALA A 3 6.33 -46.95 24.40
C ALA A 3 7.55 -46.79 25.32
N TRP A 4 8.77 -46.73 24.75
CA TRP A 4 10.00 -46.50 25.52
C TRP A 4 9.96 -45.18 26.30
N TRP A 5 9.51 -44.09 25.67
CA TRP A 5 9.46 -42.76 26.28
C TRP A 5 8.43 -42.67 27.43
N TRP A 6 7.24 -43.22 27.21
CA TRP A 6 6.10 -43.04 28.12
C TRP A 6 5.94 -44.16 29.16
N GLN A 7 6.43 -45.37 28.87
CA GLN A 7 6.10 -46.57 29.63
C GLN A 7 7.34 -47.34 30.11
N ASP A 8 8.31 -47.61 29.23
CA ASP A 8 9.32 -48.64 29.51
C ASP A 8 10.60 -48.11 30.19
N ALA A 9 11.10 -46.94 29.81
CA ALA A 9 12.38 -46.41 30.32
C ALA A 9 12.22 -45.68 31.65
N PRO A 10 13.14 -45.72 32.63
CA PRO A 10 13.12 -44.82 33.78
C PRO A 10 13.12 -43.34 33.38
N VAL A 11 12.54 -42.45 34.19
CA VAL A 11 12.51 -41.01 33.84
C VAL A 11 13.92 -40.40 33.84
N GLU A 12 14.80 -40.93 34.68
CA GLU A 12 16.23 -40.58 34.75
C GLU A 12 16.93 -40.88 33.42
N GLU A 13 16.65 -42.04 32.82
CA GLU A 13 17.23 -42.41 31.52
C GLU A 13 16.73 -41.48 30.41
N VAL A 14 15.45 -41.09 30.43
CA VAL A 14 14.91 -40.10 29.49
C VAL A 14 15.58 -38.73 29.68
N ALA A 15 15.83 -38.33 30.93
CA ALA A 15 16.53 -37.09 31.25
C ALA A 15 17.98 -37.09 30.75
N ASP A 16 18.72 -38.18 30.98
CA ASP A 16 20.08 -38.35 30.50
C ASP A 16 20.14 -38.23 28.97
N VAL A 17 19.23 -38.92 28.26
CA VAL A 17 19.17 -38.88 26.79
C VAL A 17 18.88 -37.46 26.28
N LEU A 18 17.93 -36.76 26.90
CA LEU A 18 17.57 -35.41 26.51
C LEU A 18 18.70 -34.40 26.78
N ALA A 19 19.34 -34.47 27.96
CA ALA A 19 20.46 -33.62 28.32
C ALA A 19 21.68 -33.87 27.42
N CYS A 20 22.07 -35.14 27.23
CA CYS A 20 23.17 -35.52 26.34
C CYS A 20 22.91 -35.09 24.90
N SER A 21 21.67 -35.23 24.42
CA SER A 21 21.28 -34.79 23.07
C SER A 21 21.40 -33.28 22.91
N TYR A 22 20.93 -32.50 23.90
CA TYR A 22 21.09 -31.04 23.90
C TYR A 22 22.58 -30.63 23.91
N LEU A 23 23.39 -31.22 24.80
CA LEU A 23 24.82 -30.93 24.90
C LEU A 23 25.59 -31.33 23.62
N ALA A 24 25.22 -32.45 22.99
CA ALA A 24 25.82 -32.86 21.72
C ALA A 24 25.51 -31.84 20.61
N ARG A 25 24.27 -31.34 20.54
CA ARG A 25 23.90 -30.27 19.60
C ARG A 25 24.64 -28.99 19.92
N SER A 26 24.71 -28.55 21.17
CA SER A 26 25.36 -27.29 21.54
C SER A 26 26.84 -27.26 21.17
N ARG A 27 27.54 -28.41 21.26
CA ARG A 27 28.95 -28.59 20.85
C ARG A 27 29.20 -28.66 19.35
N HIS A 28 28.17 -28.91 18.54
CA HIS A 28 28.35 -29.00 17.10
C HIS A 28 28.83 -27.66 16.54
N PRO A 29 29.91 -27.60 15.75
CA PRO A 29 30.36 -26.34 15.17
C PRO A 29 29.30 -25.77 14.21
N ALA A 30 29.32 -24.44 14.04
CA ALA A 30 28.61 -23.81 12.94
C ALA A 30 29.22 -24.26 11.59
N ALA A 31 28.46 -24.14 10.51
CA ALA A 31 29.00 -24.39 9.17
C ALA A 31 30.16 -23.41 8.88
N ASP A 32 31.12 -23.85 8.08
CA ASP A 32 32.28 -23.02 7.71
C ASP A 32 31.82 -21.67 7.14
N GLY A 33 32.30 -20.58 7.75
CA GLY A 33 31.95 -19.21 7.36
C GLY A 33 30.62 -18.68 7.91
N ALA A 34 29.84 -19.47 8.65
CA ALA A 34 28.61 -19.02 9.28
C ALA A 34 28.89 -18.22 10.56
N ALA A 35 28.37 -16.98 10.62
CA ALA A 35 28.47 -16.14 11.81
C ALA A 35 27.51 -16.56 12.94
N LEU A 36 26.44 -17.27 12.59
CA LEU A 36 25.37 -17.68 13.50
C LEU A 36 24.93 -19.10 13.18
N ARG A 37 24.35 -19.76 14.18
CA ARG A 37 23.69 -21.05 14.02
C ARG A 37 22.33 -21.00 14.70
N LEU A 38 21.29 -21.35 13.96
CA LEU A 38 19.95 -21.55 14.50
C LEU A 38 19.85 -22.93 15.13
N VAL A 39 19.28 -23.01 16.32
CA VAL A 39 19.02 -24.27 17.04
C VAL A 39 17.54 -24.32 17.38
N ASP A 40 16.87 -25.43 17.08
CA ASP A 40 15.41 -25.57 17.23
C ASP A 40 14.93 -25.47 18.69
N ARG A 41 15.76 -25.88 19.66
CA ARG A 41 15.40 -25.88 21.09
C ARG A 41 16.61 -25.56 21.97
N GLY A 42 16.52 -24.47 22.73
CA GLY A 42 17.48 -24.06 23.77
C GLY A 42 17.23 -24.72 25.13
N LEU A 43 18.02 -24.36 26.14
CA LEU A 43 17.92 -24.94 27.50
C LEU A 43 16.53 -24.79 28.14
N PRO A 44 15.83 -23.63 28.08
CA PRO A 44 14.50 -23.52 28.68
C PRO A 44 13.48 -24.52 28.09
N MET A 45 13.60 -24.86 26.80
CA MET A 45 12.74 -25.87 26.18
C MET A 45 13.09 -27.30 26.62
N LEU A 46 14.35 -27.59 26.94
CA LEU A 46 14.74 -28.84 27.58
C LEU A 46 14.12 -28.96 28.98
N GLU A 47 14.20 -27.89 29.79
CA GLU A 47 13.57 -27.82 31.11
C GLU A 47 12.05 -28.06 31.03
N ALA A 48 11.37 -27.37 30.10
CA ALA A 48 9.93 -27.51 29.89
C ALA A 48 9.54 -28.93 29.46
N SER A 49 10.29 -29.52 28.52
CA SER A 49 10.02 -30.86 28.00
C SER A 49 10.20 -31.94 29.07
N LEU A 50 11.23 -31.79 29.92
CA LEU A 50 11.45 -32.71 31.04
C LEU A 50 10.40 -32.56 32.13
N ALA A 51 10.03 -31.33 32.48
CA ALA A 51 8.96 -31.08 33.44
C ALA A 51 7.63 -31.67 32.93
N ALA A 52 7.26 -31.44 31.67
CA ALA A 52 6.06 -32.01 31.08
C ALA A 52 6.09 -33.55 31.04
N THR A 53 7.27 -34.14 30.78
CA THR A 53 7.44 -35.59 30.83
C THR A 53 7.28 -36.13 32.24
N ALA A 54 7.92 -35.51 33.25
CA ALA A 54 7.78 -35.89 34.65
C ALA A 54 6.34 -35.72 35.15
N ALA A 55 5.65 -34.66 34.75
CA ALA A 55 4.24 -34.42 35.09
C ALA A 55 3.34 -35.59 34.66
N VAL A 56 3.48 -36.04 33.41
CA VAL A 56 2.69 -37.16 32.87
C VAL A 56 3.08 -38.49 33.50
N ARG A 57 4.38 -38.73 33.70
CA ARG A 57 4.88 -40.05 34.12
C ARG A 57 4.82 -40.30 35.61
N GLU A 58 4.96 -39.25 36.41
CA GLU A 58 4.96 -39.31 37.88
C GLU A 58 3.70 -38.69 38.50
N ASP A 59 2.71 -38.29 37.68
CA ASP A 59 1.45 -37.65 38.09
C ASP A 59 1.68 -36.41 38.97
N LEU A 60 2.52 -35.50 38.48
CA LEU A 60 2.94 -34.31 39.21
C LEU A 60 2.22 -33.06 38.72
N ASP A 61 1.88 -32.18 39.68
CA ASP A 61 1.48 -30.81 39.35
C ASP A 61 2.64 -30.02 38.71
N ALA A 62 2.31 -28.91 38.07
CA ALA A 62 3.27 -28.10 37.31
C ALA A 62 4.50 -27.65 38.14
N ARG A 63 4.34 -27.35 39.43
CA ARG A 63 5.45 -26.88 40.26
C ARG A 63 6.37 -28.04 40.64
N ARG A 64 5.80 -29.16 41.09
CA ARG A 64 6.55 -30.37 41.44
C ARG A 64 7.27 -30.95 40.22
N ALA A 65 6.62 -30.93 39.07
CA ALA A 65 7.22 -31.33 37.80
C ALA A 65 8.44 -30.48 37.43
N ALA A 66 8.38 -29.16 37.64
CA ALA A 66 9.52 -28.27 37.43
C ALA A 66 10.66 -28.51 38.43
N ASP A 67 10.34 -28.74 39.71
CA ASP A 67 11.33 -29.09 40.73
C ASP A 67 12.03 -30.43 40.39
N ARG A 68 11.25 -31.42 39.93
CA ARG A 68 11.74 -32.72 39.49
C ARG A 68 12.65 -32.61 38.28
N ALA A 69 12.28 -31.82 37.27
CA ALA A 69 13.12 -31.59 36.09
C ALA A 69 14.47 -30.97 36.47
N ARG A 70 14.50 -30.02 37.42
CA ARG A 70 15.76 -29.45 37.94
C ARG A 70 16.64 -30.50 38.63
N GLN A 71 16.05 -31.36 39.47
CA GLN A 71 16.78 -32.46 40.10
C GLN A 71 17.37 -33.44 39.09
N LEU A 72 16.62 -33.76 38.03
CA LEU A 72 17.07 -34.66 36.96
C LEU A 72 18.21 -34.06 36.13
N LEU A 73 18.26 -32.73 35.98
CA LEU A 73 19.30 -32.03 35.24
C LEU A 73 20.54 -31.67 36.07
N GLU A 74 20.48 -31.76 37.40
CA GLU A 74 21.58 -31.43 38.31
C GLU A 74 22.92 -32.10 37.95
N PRO A 75 22.98 -33.39 37.54
CA PRO A 75 24.23 -34.01 37.14
C PRO A 75 24.95 -33.33 35.96
N PHE A 76 24.22 -32.58 35.14
CA PHE A 76 24.72 -31.89 33.95
C PHE A 76 24.84 -30.37 34.13
N ALA A 77 24.57 -29.83 35.33
CA ALA A 77 24.36 -28.40 35.55
C ALA A 77 25.50 -27.51 35.04
N ASP A 78 26.76 -27.91 35.25
CA ASP A 78 27.92 -27.13 34.79
C ASP A 78 28.02 -27.08 33.26
N GLU A 79 27.81 -28.22 32.59
CA GLU A 79 27.86 -28.31 31.14
C GLU A 79 26.70 -27.57 30.48
N LEU A 80 25.50 -27.66 31.07
CA LEU A 80 24.30 -26.97 30.59
C LEU A 80 24.44 -25.45 30.72
N ARG A 81 24.93 -24.95 31.86
CA ARG A 81 25.20 -23.52 32.05
C ARG A 81 26.23 -22.99 31.06
N ALA A 82 27.29 -23.76 30.81
CA ALA A 82 28.31 -23.38 29.82
C ALA A 82 27.76 -23.37 28.38
N ALA A 83 26.82 -24.25 28.06
CA ALA A 83 26.14 -24.28 26.76
C ALA A 83 25.17 -23.10 26.60
N GLU A 84 24.28 -22.88 27.57
CA GLU A 84 23.27 -21.81 27.57
C GLU A 84 23.89 -20.42 27.47
N ALA A 85 25.04 -20.18 28.11
CA ALA A 85 25.75 -18.90 28.05
C ALA A 85 26.19 -18.46 26.64
N ARG A 86 26.04 -19.34 25.63
CA ARG A 86 26.33 -19.06 24.21
C ARG A 86 25.07 -18.92 23.36
N GLU A 87 23.89 -19.03 23.97
CA GLU A 87 22.59 -18.99 23.31
C GLU A 87 21.94 -17.61 23.51
N HIS A 88 21.10 -17.23 22.55
CA HIS A 88 20.12 -16.14 22.70
C HIS A 88 18.75 -16.76 22.38
N GLY A 89 17.94 -16.96 23.40
CA GLY A 89 16.67 -17.66 23.34
C GLY A 89 15.51 -16.73 22.97
N VAL A 90 14.93 -16.97 21.79
CA VAL A 90 13.65 -16.38 21.41
C VAL A 90 12.57 -17.45 21.45
N LEU A 91 11.54 -17.24 22.25
CA LEU A 91 10.37 -18.10 22.29
C LEU A 91 9.34 -17.65 21.24
N LEU A 92 8.98 -18.54 20.32
CA LEU A 92 7.80 -18.36 19.45
C LEU A 92 6.60 -19.04 20.11
N LEU A 93 5.81 -18.26 20.84
CA LEU A 93 4.67 -18.76 21.60
C LEU A 93 3.43 -18.84 20.71
N HIS A 94 2.69 -19.96 20.76
CA HIS A 94 1.52 -20.13 19.90
C HIS A 94 0.38 -19.15 20.23
N ASP A 95 0.11 -18.92 21.52
CA ASP A 95 -0.95 -18.05 22.03
C ASP A 95 -0.57 -17.54 23.44
N GLU A 96 -1.17 -16.45 23.91
CA GLU A 96 -0.99 -15.98 25.30
C GLU A 96 -1.72 -16.87 26.32
N ASP A 97 -2.73 -17.62 25.88
CA ASP A 97 -3.42 -18.63 26.66
C ASP A 97 -2.80 -20.04 26.45
N PRO A 98 -2.27 -20.69 27.50
CA PRO A 98 -1.71 -22.04 27.40
C PRO A 98 -2.70 -23.08 26.85
N GLU A 99 -3.99 -22.95 27.13
CA GLU A 99 -5.01 -23.88 26.63
C GLU A 99 -5.21 -23.71 25.12
N ALA A 100 -5.31 -22.45 24.67
CA ALA A 100 -5.36 -22.12 23.25
C ALA A 100 -4.09 -22.60 22.51
N GLY A 101 -2.91 -22.36 23.09
CA GLY A 101 -1.62 -22.83 22.58
C GLY A 101 -1.59 -24.36 22.43
N THR A 102 -2.04 -25.08 23.45
CA THR A 102 -2.12 -26.54 23.42
C THR A 102 -3.03 -27.03 22.29
N ARG A 103 -4.23 -26.46 22.18
CA ARG A 103 -5.19 -26.82 21.13
C ARG A 103 -4.61 -26.58 19.73
N LEU A 104 -3.86 -25.49 19.53
CA LEU A 104 -3.19 -25.20 18.27
C LEU A 104 -2.11 -26.25 17.97
N SER A 105 -1.24 -26.58 18.92
CA SER A 105 -0.22 -27.62 18.73
C SER A 105 -0.83 -28.97 18.38
N LEU A 106 -1.91 -29.37 19.06
CA LEU A 106 -2.62 -30.63 18.79
C LEU A 106 -3.34 -30.65 17.43
N SER A 107 -3.77 -29.49 16.92
CA SER A 107 -4.47 -29.40 15.63
C SER A 107 -3.60 -29.77 14.42
N HIS A 108 -2.28 -29.75 14.57
CA HIS A 108 -1.32 -30.11 13.52
C HIS A 108 -1.03 -31.62 13.45
N GLU A 109 -1.54 -32.39 14.41
CA GLU A 109 -1.23 -33.81 14.55
C GLU A 109 -2.27 -34.67 13.84
N ALA A 110 -1.81 -35.63 13.04
CA ALA A 110 -2.70 -36.55 12.32
C ALA A 110 -3.48 -37.49 13.26
N SER A 111 -2.91 -37.79 14.43
CA SER A 111 -3.52 -38.61 15.47
C SER A 111 -3.01 -38.20 16.84
N VAL A 112 -3.91 -38.03 17.81
CA VAL A 112 -3.59 -37.61 19.17
C VAL A 112 -4.02 -38.70 20.16
N THR A 113 -3.10 -39.14 21.01
CA THR A 113 -3.41 -40.02 22.16
C THR A 113 -3.66 -39.17 23.40
N ASP A 114 -4.41 -39.71 24.38
CA ASP A 114 -4.68 -39.01 25.64
C ASP A 114 -3.38 -38.64 26.39
N THR A 115 -2.40 -39.55 26.39
CA THR A 115 -1.08 -39.29 26.99
C THR A 115 -0.36 -38.13 26.32
N TYR A 116 -0.38 -38.07 24.98
CA TYR A 116 0.27 -36.98 24.24
C TYR A 116 -0.48 -35.65 24.42
N ALA A 117 -1.80 -35.67 24.45
CA ALA A 117 -2.60 -34.49 24.79
C ALA A 117 -2.31 -33.97 26.20
N SER A 118 -2.14 -34.87 27.18
CA SER A 118 -1.74 -34.51 28.53
C SER A 118 -0.33 -33.92 28.59
N TYR A 119 0.61 -34.51 27.85
CA TYR A 119 1.97 -33.96 27.73
C TYR A 119 1.96 -32.56 27.12
N GLN A 120 1.22 -32.33 26.03
CA GLN A 120 1.15 -31.03 25.38
C GLN A 120 0.55 -29.96 26.31
N ARG A 121 -0.49 -30.28 27.09
CA ARG A 121 -1.04 -29.37 28.12
C ARG A 121 0.03 -28.96 29.13
N HIS A 122 0.72 -29.93 29.73
CA HIS A 122 1.79 -29.63 30.69
C HIS A 122 2.98 -28.91 30.04
N LEU A 123 3.32 -29.22 28.79
CA LEU A 123 4.39 -28.54 28.07
C LEU A 123 4.06 -27.05 27.92
N HIS A 124 2.85 -26.71 27.49
CA HIS A 124 2.40 -25.32 27.39
C HIS A 124 2.36 -24.63 28.75
N GLU A 125 1.82 -25.26 29.79
CA GLU A 125 1.88 -24.72 31.16
C GLU A 125 3.33 -24.39 31.60
N GLN A 126 4.28 -25.27 31.30
CA GLN A 126 5.69 -25.05 31.64
C GLN A 126 6.35 -23.96 30.81
N ILE A 127 6.07 -23.90 29.51
CA ILE A 127 6.60 -22.85 28.63
C ILE A 127 6.12 -21.48 29.11
N HIS A 128 4.83 -21.32 29.40
CA HIS A 128 4.28 -20.06 29.91
C HIS A 128 4.91 -19.68 31.26
N ARG A 129 5.02 -20.64 32.19
CA ARG A 129 5.72 -20.41 33.47
C ARG A 129 7.16 -19.93 33.27
N LEU A 130 7.90 -20.52 32.33
CA LEU A 130 9.28 -20.12 32.04
C LEU A 130 9.35 -18.74 31.37
N ALA A 131 8.41 -18.43 30.48
CA ALA A 131 8.27 -17.10 29.86
C ALA A 131 7.98 -16.02 30.91
N GLU A 132 7.04 -16.25 31.83
CA GLU A 132 6.71 -15.34 32.94
C GLU A 132 7.90 -15.12 33.90
N GLN A 133 8.77 -16.12 34.02
CA GLN A 133 10.00 -16.05 34.82
C GLN A 133 11.16 -15.36 34.08
N GLY A 134 10.98 -14.93 32.83
CA GLY A 134 12.03 -14.30 32.03
C GLY A 134 13.17 -15.26 31.69
N ARG A 135 12.89 -16.56 31.53
CA ARG A 135 13.91 -17.57 31.14
C ARG A 135 14.27 -17.52 29.66
N PHE A 136 13.48 -16.81 28.85
CA PHE A 136 13.79 -16.47 27.48
C PHE A 136 14.15 -14.98 27.42
N GLU A 137 15.15 -14.62 26.62
CA GLU A 137 15.55 -13.24 26.37
C GLU A 137 14.41 -12.47 25.69
N ASP A 138 13.71 -13.13 24.77
CA ASP A 138 12.62 -12.56 24.00
C ASP A 138 11.45 -13.55 23.86
N VAL A 139 10.23 -13.04 23.84
CA VAL A 139 9.00 -13.81 23.62
C VAL A 139 8.18 -13.15 22.53
N ILE A 140 7.85 -13.91 21.48
CA ILE A 140 7.00 -13.48 20.37
C ILE A 140 5.75 -14.34 20.36
N VAL A 141 4.59 -13.72 20.56
CA VAL A 141 3.30 -14.39 20.41
C VAL A 141 2.94 -14.45 18.93
N VAL A 142 2.79 -15.67 18.40
CA VAL A 142 2.42 -15.94 17.02
C VAL A 142 0.93 -15.72 16.81
N ALA A 143 0.04 -16.33 17.59
CA ALA A 143 -1.42 -16.13 17.58
C ALA A 143 -2.05 -16.01 16.17
N GLY A 144 -1.61 -16.84 15.22
CA GLY A 144 -2.10 -16.82 13.83
C GLY A 144 -1.67 -15.61 12.99
N ARG A 145 -0.76 -14.77 13.49
CA ARG A 145 -0.19 -13.63 12.75
C ARG A 145 0.51 -14.13 11.48
N PRO A 146 0.54 -13.29 10.41
CA PRO A 146 1.27 -13.61 9.20
C PRO A 146 2.76 -13.88 9.46
N VAL A 147 3.34 -14.81 8.71
CA VAL A 147 4.76 -15.19 8.84
C VAL A 147 5.67 -13.98 8.71
N VAL A 148 5.38 -13.04 7.80
CA VAL A 148 6.19 -11.83 7.62
C VAL A 148 6.18 -10.92 8.85
N ALA A 149 5.06 -10.85 9.59
CA ALA A 149 4.97 -10.04 10.79
C ALA A 149 5.80 -10.64 11.94
N VAL A 150 5.77 -11.96 12.08
CA VAL A 150 6.59 -12.69 13.07
C VAL A 150 8.07 -12.59 12.71
N GLN A 151 8.42 -12.76 11.44
CA GLN A 151 9.79 -12.61 10.94
C GLN A 151 10.34 -11.19 11.12
N ASP A 152 9.54 -10.16 10.86
CA ASP A 152 9.97 -8.77 11.06
C ASP A 152 10.23 -8.47 12.53
N GLU A 153 9.39 -8.96 13.44
CA GLU A 153 9.61 -8.84 14.88
C GLU A 153 10.85 -9.58 15.35
N LEU A 154 11.01 -10.85 14.95
CA LEU A 154 12.20 -11.64 15.25
C LEU A 154 13.49 -10.93 14.80
N ARG A 155 13.49 -10.38 13.59
CA ARG A 155 14.63 -9.63 13.04
C ARG A 155 14.92 -8.34 13.80
N ARG A 156 13.89 -7.59 14.20
CA ARG A 156 14.07 -6.36 15.01
C ARG A 156 14.69 -6.66 16.38
N LEU A 157 14.34 -7.80 16.99
CA LEU A 157 14.90 -8.21 18.27
C LEU A 157 16.35 -8.71 18.11
N LEU A 158 16.63 -9.52 17.09
CA LEU A 158 17.95 -10.14 16.92
C LEU A 158 19.00 -9.23 16.27
N HIS A 159 18.62 -8.32 15.36
CA HIS A 159 19.57 -7.51 14.59
C HIS A 159 20.52 -6.66 15.45
N PRO A 160 20.08 -5.99 16.54
CA PRO A 160 20.97 -5.27 17.44
C PRO A 160 22.06 -6.14 18.08
N HIS A 161 21.80 -7.44 18.28
CA HIS A 161 22.74 -8.38 18.88
C HIS A 161 23.63 -9.06 17.83
N HIS A 162 23.10 -9.25 16.62
CA HIS A 162 23.76 -9.97 15.55
C HIS A 162 23.57 -9.28 14.20
N PRO A 163 24.52 -8.42 13.77
CA PRO A 163 24.41 -7.65 12.52
C PRO A 163 24.28 -8.49 11.24
N ALA A 164 24.60 -9.79 11.30
CA ALA A 164 24.39 -10.74 10.21
C ALA A 164 22.89 -11.06 9.97
N VAL A 165 22.02 -10.82 10.97
CA VAL A 165 20.57 -10.92 10.81
C VAL A 165 20.08 -9.65 10.11
N PRO A 166 19.31 -9.73 9.02
CA PRO A 166 18.72 -8.55 8.39
C PRO A 166 17.84 -7.78 9.38
N ALA A 167 17.84 -6.45 9.31
CA ALA A 167 17.14 -5.62 10.31
C ALA A 167 15.62 -5.77 10.31
N ARG A 168 15.02 -6.06 9.14
CA ARG A 168 13.57 -6.08 8.90
C ARG A 168 13.20 -7.20 7.92
N CYS A 169 11.94 -7.61 7.89
CA CYS A 169 11.38 -8.49 6.86
C CYS A 169 10.28 -7.76 6.09
N LEU A 170 10.45 -7.60 4.77
CA LEU A 170 9.51 -6.90 3.87
C LEU A 170 8.84 -5.64 4.49
N PRO A 171 9.59 -4.68 5.06
CA PRO A 171 8.99 -3.59 5.81
C PRO A 171 8.23 -2.62 4.89
N GLY A 172 6.89 -2.58 5.04
CA GLY A 172 6.04 -1.60 4.35
C GLY A 172 5.97 -1.80 2.83
N VAL A 173 6.12 -3.03 2.35
CA VAL A 173 6.01 -3.39 0.94
C VAL A 173 4.64 -3.99 0.66
N ASP A 174 3.88 -3.35 -0.22
CA ASP A 174 2.61 -3.89 -0.73
C ASP A 174 2.86 -4.76 -1.96
N VAL A 175 2.36 -6.00 -1.95
CA VAL A 175 2.51 -6.97 -3.03
C VAL A 175 1.17 -7.20 -3.72
N VAL A 176 1.09 -6.87 -5.01
CA VAL A 176 -0.08 -7.18 -5.85
C VAL A 176 0.20 -8.42 -6.68
N ALA A 177 -0.47 -9.53 -6.38
CA ALA A 177 -0.26 -10.78 -7.09
C ALA A 177 -1.31 -11.01 -8.18
N LEU A 178 -0.84 -11.18 -9.42
CA LEU A 178 -1.70 -11.22 -10.60
C LEU A 178 -1.97 -12.68 -11.03
N GLY A 179 -3.22 -13.09 -10.88
CA GLY A 179 -3.78 -14.38 -11.30
C GLY A 179 -4.62 -14.29 -12.57
N GLY A 180 -4.87 -15.44 -13.21
CA GLY A 180 -5.70 -15.54 -14.42
C GLY A 180 -5.18 -16.55 -15.44
N LEU A 181 -6.05 -16.98 -16.36
CA LEU A 181 -5.71 -17.89 -17.46
C LEU A 181 -4.80 -17.25 -18.53
N SER A 182 -4.34 -18.03 -19.51
CA SER A 182 -3.48 -17.52 -20.59
C SER A 182 -4.16 -16.39 -21.36
N GLU A 183 -3.38 -15.38 -21.77
CA GLU A 183 -3.87 -14.21 -22.50
C GLU A 183 -4.97 -13.38 -21.81
N SER A 184 -5.16 -13.56 -20.50
CA SER A 184 -6.13 -12.77 -19.72
C SER A 184 -5.74 -11.31 -19.52
N GLY A 185 -4.48 -10.93 -19.78
CA GLY A 185 -3.98 -9.56 -19.61
C GLY A 185 -3.22 -9.29 -18.30
N LYS A 186 -2.79 -10.33 -17.57
CA LYS A 186 -1.89 -10.21 -16.40
C LYS A 186 -0.64 -9.39 -16.71
N SER A 187 0.10 -9.77 -17.76
CA SER A 187 1.33 -9.07 -18.16
C SER A 187 1.08 -7.60 -18.50
N THR A 188 -0.04 -7.30 -19.18
CA THR A 188 -0.45 -5.92 -19.48
C THR A 188 -0.78 -5.14 -18.21
N THR A 189 -1.43 -5.81 -17.25
CA THR A 189 -1.76 -5.24 -15.94
C THR A 189 -0.51 -4.90 -15.14
N GLY A 190 0.41 -5.85 -15.00
CA GLY A 190 1.68 -5.63 -14.30
C GLY A 190 2.51 -4.53 -14.96
N GLU A 191 2.58 -4.52 -16.29
CA GLU A 191 3.32 -3.49 -17.03
C GLU A 191 2.71 -2.09 -16.89
N TYR A 192 1.39 -2.01 -16.86
CA TYR A 192 0.69 -0.75 -16.61
C TYR A 192 0.97 -0.24 -15.19
N LEU A 193 0.83 -1.08 -14.16
CA LEU A 193 1.12 -0.71 -12.78
C LEU A 193 2.59 -0.27 -12.61
N ARG A 194 3.52 -0.91 -13.31
CA ARG A 194 4.94 -0.52 -13.32
C ARG A 194 5.16 0.86 -13.92
N THR A 195 4.66 1.08 -15.13
CA THR A 195 4.93 2.32 -15.87
C THR A 195 4.13 3.51 -15.35
N ARG A 196 2.90 3.28 -14.87
CA ARG A 196 1.99 4.35 -14.45
C ARG A 196 2.03 4.64 -12.94
N HIS A 197 2.24 3.61 -12.12
CA HIS A 197 2.12 3.67 -10.66
C HIS A 197 3.39 3.26 -9.91
N GLY A 198 4.49 2.97 -10.63
CA GLY A 198 5.81 2.74 -10.04
C GLY A 198 5.97 1.41 -9.31
N HIS A 199 5.12 0.41 -9.59
CA HIS A 199 5.30 -0.93 -9.03
C HIS A 199 6.46 -1.64 -9.74
N ASP A 200 7.36 -2.30 -9.02
CA ASP A 200 8.26 -3.24 -9.70
C ASP A 200 7.51 -4.50 -10.12
N ARG A 201 7.92 -5.12 -11.22
CA ARG A 201 7.23 -6.26 -11.82
C ARG A 201 8.11 -7.48 -11.84
N LEU A 202 7.71 -8.49 -11.06
CA LEU A 202 8.50 -9.68 -10.79
C LEU A 202 7.81 -10.93 -11.31
N LYS A 203 8.61 -11.85 -11.86
CA LYS A 203 8.15 -13.17 -12.29
C LYS A 203 8.30 -14.17 -11.17
N ILE A 204 7.20 -14.84 -10.78
CA ILE A 204 7.22 -15.82 -9.69
C ILE A 204 8.20 -16.97 -9.96
N GLY A 205 8.35 -17.38 -11.23
CA GLY A 205 9.30 -18.43 -11.59
C GLY A 205 10.74 -18.02 -11.31
N HIS A 206 11.11 -16.77 -11.63
CA HIS A 206 12.44 -16.26 -11.33
C HIS A 206 12.69 -16.18 -9.83
N LEU A 207 11.71 -15.70 -9.05
CA LEU A 207 11.81 -15.65 -7.58
C LEU A 207 12.02 -17.05 -6.98
N ILE A 208 11.23 -18.02 -7.41
CA ILE A 208 11.35 -19.43 -6.97
C ILE A 208 12.70 -20.00 -7.34
N ASP A 209 13.12 -19.88 -8.59
CA ASP A 209 14.36 -20.49 -9.09
C ASP A 209 15.58 -19.89 -8.39
N THR A 210 15.60 -18.57 -8.16
CA THR A 210 16.68 -17.89 -7.42
C THR A 210 16.72 -18.30 -5.95
N ALA A 211 15.57 -18.35 -5.26
CA ALA A 211 15.52 -18.80 -3.86
C ALA A 211 15.91 -20.29 -3.74
N ALA A 212 15.43 -21.14 -4.66
CA ALA A 212 15.76 -22.56 -4.70
C ALA A 212 17.26 -22.79 -4.92
N ALA A 213 17.89 -22.03 -5.82
CA ALA A 213 19.33 -22.11 -6.06
C ALA A 213 20.14 -21.77 -4.80
N HIS A 214 19.74 -20.73 -4.05
CA HIS A 214 20.39 -20.39 -2.77
C HIS A 214 20.21 -21.48 -1.71
N ALA A 215 19.06 -22.16 -1.71
CA ALA A 215 18.77 -23.26 -0.81
C ALA A 215 19.33 -24.62 -1.29
N GLY A 216 20.02 -24.68 -2.44
CA GLY A 216 20.54 -25.92 -3.01
C GLY A 216 19.46 -26.89 -3.50
N ILE A 217 18.25 -26.41 -3.78
CA ILE A 217 17.12 -27.21 -4.23
C ILE A 217 17.14 -27.32 -5.76
N ARG A 218 17.16 -28.56 -6.28
CA ARG A 218 17.27 -28.83 -7.72
C ARG A 218 15.97 -28.65 -8.51
N ASP A 219 14.85 -29.08 -7.94
CA ASP A 219 13.53 -28.97 -8.57
C ASP A 219 12.52 -28.39 -7.56
N PRO A 220 12.33 -27.06 -7.57
CA PRO A 220 11.39 -26.43 -6.66
C PRO A 220 9.92 -26.73 -6.99
N TYR A 221 9.60 -27.14 -8.23
CA TYR A 221 8.23 -27.43 -8.64
C TYR A 221 7.75 -28.83 -8.22
N ALA A 222 8.66 -29.70 -7.76
CA ALA A 222 8.31 -30.97 -7.13
C ALA A 222 7.96 -30.84 -5.63
N LEU A 223 8.19 -29.67 -5.02
CA LEU A 223 7.97 -29.46 -3.58
C LEU A 223 6.48 -29.30 -3.23
N ALA A 224 6.17 -29.43 -1.94
CA ALA A 224 4.85 -29.09 -1.43
C ALA A 224 4.51 -27.60 -1.65
N PRO A 225 3.23 -27.23 -1.83
CA PRO A 225 2.83 -25.84 -2.09
C PRO A 225 3.33 -24.84 -1.04
N VAL A 226 3.34 -25.22 0.24
CA VAL A 226 3.83 -24.39 1.35
C VAL A 226 5.31 -24.03 1.17
N VAL A 227 6.16 -24.98 0.80
CA VAL A 227 7.60 -24.74 0.60
C VAL A 227 7.83 -23.85 -0.62
N ARG A 228 7.02 -23.99 -1.68
CA ARG A 228 7.08 -23.07 -2.83
C ARG A 228 6.67 -21.64 -2.45
N ALA A 229 5.68 -21.48 -1.58
CA ALA A 229 5.30 -20.17 -1.04
C ALA A 229 6.41 -19.57 -0.16
N GLU A 230 7.11 -20.38 0.63
CA GLU A 230 8.30 -19.96 1.39
C GLU A 230 9.43 -19.49 0.48
N LEU A 231 9.71 -20.21 -0.62
CA LEU A 231 10.70 -19.78 -1.63
C LEU A 231 10.30 -18.45 -2.30
N LEU A 232 9.01 -18.25 -2.58
CA LEU A 232 8.52 -16.97 -3.09
C LEU A 232 8.72 -15.85 -2.08
N LEU A 233 8.42 -16.11 -0.80
CA LEU A 233 8.61 -15.15 0.27
C LEU A 233 10.09 -14.78 0.46
N ASP A 234 11.00 -15.77 0.49
CA ASP A 234 12.46 -15.54 0.57
C ASP A 234 12.96 -14.73 -0.65
N GLY A 235 12.50 -15.07 -1.85
CA GLY A 235 12.83 -14.32 -3.06
C GLY A 235 12.38 -12.86 -3.00
N LEU A 236 11.15 -12.60 -2.52
CA LEU A 236 10.61 -11.26 -2.31
C LEU A 236 11.40 -10.48 -1.26
N ASP A 237 11.67 -11.10 -0.11
CA ASP A 237 12.38 -10.48 1.00
C ASP A 237 13.82 -10.09 0.60
N ARG A 238 14.55 -10.98 -0.09
CA ARG A 238 15.89 -10.65 -0.63
C ARG A 238 15.84 -9.54 -1.67
N TYR A 239 14.85 -9.59 -2.57
CA TYR A 239 14.69 -8.58 -3.61
C TYR A 239 14.47 -7.19 -2.99
N THR A 240 13.54 -7.09 -2.03
CA THR A 240 13.25 -5.81 -1.36
C THR A 240 14.37 -5.34 -0.44
N ALA A 241 15.11 -6.24 0.21
CA ALA A 241 16.30 -5.89 0.95
C ALA A 241 17.38 -5.24 0.06
N ALA A 242 17.54 -5.74 -1.17
CA ALA A 242 18.43 -5.13 -2.17
C ALA A 242 17.89 -3.82 -2.77
N HIS A 243 16.57 -3.61 -2.74
CA HIS A 243 15.87 -2.47 -3.33
C HIS A 243 15.02 -1.75 -2.27
N HIS A 244 15.64 -1.32 -1.18
CA HIS A 244 14.99 -0.76 0.02
C HIS A 244 14.13 0.50 -0.21
N TYR A 245 14.24 1.14 -1.37
CA TYR A 245 13.40 2.28 -1.76
C TYR A 245 12.05 1.86 -2.34
N LEU A 246 11.86 0.56 -2.64
CA LEU A 246 10.60 0.02 -3.14
C LEU A 246 9.63 -0.20 -1.99
N ASN A 247 8.39 0.22 -2.21
CA ASN A 247 7.26 -0.04 -1.31
C ASN A 247 6.10 -0.74 -2.00
N ARG A 248 6.20 -1.02 -3.32
CA ARG A 248 5.14 -1.66 -4.10
C ARG A 248 5.69 -2.56 -5.18
N LEU A 249 5.13 -3.77 -5.26
CA LEU A 249 5.51 -4.79 -6.20
C LEU A 249 4.30 -5.40 -6.88
N THR A 250 4.50 -5.98 -8.05
CA THR A 250 3.60 -6.92 -8.69
C THR A 250 4.31 -8.24 -8.90
N ILE A 251 3.64 -9.35 -8.57
CA ILE A 251 4.14 -10.70 -8.89
C ILE A 251 3.23 -11.39 -9.89
N GLU A 252 3.82 -12.08 -10.87
CA GLU A 252 3.07 -12.78 -11.91
C GLU A 252 3.83 -13.99 -12.49
N SER A 253 3.18 -14.98 -13.07
CA SER A 253 1.74 -15.21 -13.10
C SER A 253 1.37 -16.22 -12.03
N LEU A 254 0.48 -15.85 -11.10
CA LEU A 254 -0.12 -16.83 -10.21
C LEU A 254 -0.96 -17.80 -11.05
N HIS A 255 -0.69 -19.10 -10.89
CA HIS A 255 -1.37 -20.15 -11.65
C HIS A 255 -1.56 -21.44 -10.84
N GLU A 256 -1.27 -21.40 -9.54
CA GLU A 256 -1.45 -22.51 -8.61
C GLU A 256 -2.26 -22.03 -7.40
N TYR A 257 -3.39 -22.68 -7.14
CA TYR A 257 -4.29 -22.26 -6.06
C TYR A 257 -3.65 -22.43 -4.68
N ASP A 258 -3.13 -23.61 -4.38
CA ASP A 258 -2.63 -23.95 -3.04
C ASP A 258 -1.40 -23.10 -2.68
N VAL A 259 -0.50 -22.83 -3.64
CA VAL A 259 0.65 -21.92 -3.43
C VAL A 259 0.17 -20.49 -3.15
N THR A 260 -0.88 -20.03 -3.85
CA THR A 260 -1.43 -18.68 -3.64
C THR A 260 -2.08 -18.57 -2.25
N ALA A 261 -2.78 -19.61 -1.79
CA ALA A 261 -3.39 -19.66 -0.47
C ALA A 261 -2.33 -19.61 0.65
N GLU A 262 -1.26 -20.39 0.52
CA GLU A 262 -0.13 -20.35 1.48
C GLU A 262 0.58 -18.99 1.47
N LEU A 263 0.83 -18.42 0.29
CA LEU A 263 1.43 -17.10 0.18
C LEU A 263 0.56 -16.01 0.85
N ARG A 264 -0.77 -16.09 0.72
CA ARG A 264 -1.70 -15.21 1.42
C ARG A 264 -1.61 -15.37 2.93
N ARG A 265 -1.54 -16.59 3.44
CA ARG A 265 -1.35 -16.86 4.88
C ARG A 265 -0.03 -16.28 5.40
N MET A 266 1.04 -16.35 4.59
CA MET A 266 2.37 -15.87 4.98
C MET A 266 2.49 -14.34 4.98
N LEU A 267 1.95 -13.66 3.95
CA LEU A 267 2.04 -12.21 3.79
C LEU A 267 0.93 -11.43 4.51
N GLY A 268 -0.23 -12.05 4.74
CA GLY A 268 -1.39 -11.37 5.33
C GLY A 268 -1.81 -10.16 4.51
N ASP A 269 -2.03 -9.04 5.19
CA ASP A 269 -2.52 -7.79 4.59
C ASP A 269 -1.53 -7.14 3.60
N GLN A 270 -0.26 -7.56 3.59
CA GLN A 270 0.72 -7.10 2.60
C GLN A 270 0.45 -7.67 1.19
N LEU A 271 -0.39 -8.71 1.06
CA LEU A 271 -0.72 -9.32 -0.23
C LEU A 271 -2.14 -8.97 -0.66
N SER A 272 -2.25 -8.37 -1.85
CA SER A 272 -3.51 -8.25 -2.59
C SER A 272 -3.51 -9.16 -3.80
N VAL A 273 -4.43 -10.11 -3.87
CA VAL A 273 -4.61 -11.02 -5.00
C VAL A 273 -5.61 -10.43 -5.99
N VAL A 274 -5.15 -10.20 -7.22
CA VAL A 274 -5.97 -9.68 -8.31
C VAL A 274 -6.11 -10.74 -9.39
N TYR A 275 -7.34 -11.18 -9.64
CA TYR A 275 -7.64 -12.11 -10.72
C TYR A 275 -8.09 -11.34 -11.97
N VAL A 276 -7.31 -11.43 -13.05
CA VAL A 276 -7.67 -10.81 -14.34
C VAL A 276 -8.43 -11.83 -15.19
N GLU A 277 -9.71 -11.56 -15.41
CA GLU A 277 -10.66 -12.41 -16.13
C GLU A 277 -10.86 -11.92 -17.57
N ALA A 278 -10.87 -12.84 -18.52
CA ALA A 278 -11.30 -12.58 -19.89
C ALA A 278 -11.97 -13.83 -20.45
N THR A 279 -12.95 -13.64 -21.31
CA THR A 279 -13.67 -14.70 -22.03
C THR A 279 -12.71 -15.55 -22.84
N GLU A 280 -13.07 -16.81 -23.04
CA GLU A 280 -12.26 -17.74 -23.82
C GLU A 280 -12.07 -17.24 -25.26
N GLU A 281 -13.12 -16.74 -25.92
CA GLU A 281 -13.02 -16.23 -27.30
C GLU A 281 -12.01 -15.09 -27.40
N LEU A 282 -12.04 -14.15 -26.45
CA LEU A 282 -11.13 -13.02 -26.45
C LEU A 282 -9.68 -13.44 -26.18
N ARG A 283 -9.46 -14.40 -25.27
CA ARG A 283 -8.11 -14.90 -24.96
C ARG A 283 -7.51 -15.64 -26.15
N MET A 284 -8.31 -16.43 -26.86
CA MET A 284 -7.91 -17.08 -28.12
C MET A 284 -7.53 -16.04 -29.19
N HIS A 285 -8.33 -14.97 -29.32
CA HIS A 285 -8.06 -13.90 -30.28
C HIS A 285 -6.76 -13.13 -29.95
N ARG A 286 -6.46 -12.93 -28.67
CA ARG A 286 -5.22 -12.27 -28.21
C ARG A 286 -3.97 -13.16 -28.34
N GLY A 287 -4.14 -14.48 -28.44
CA GLY A 287 -3.03 -15.43 -28.51
C GLY A 287 -2.21 -15.30 -29.79
N THR A 288 -0.93 -14.95 -29.65
CA THR A 288 -0.02 -14.78 -30.80
C THR A 288 0.37 -16.10 -31.47
N ALA A 289 0.32 -17.21 -30.73
CA ALA A 289 0.57 -18.57 -31.24
C ALA A 289 -0.71 -19.29 -31.72
N GLY A 290 -1.84 -18.58 -31.74
CA GLY A 290 -3.14 -19.09 -32.17
C GLY A 290 -4.00 -19.69 -31.05
N PRO A 291 -5.29 -19.99 -31.34
CA PRO A 291 -6.26 -20.42 -30.33
C PRO A 291 -5.92 -21.74 -29.63
N GLU A 292 -5.36 -22.72 -30.36
CA GLU A 292 -5.04 -24.05 -29.80
C GLU A 292 -3.93 -23.99 -28.74
N ASP A 293 -2.92 -23.16 -28.95
CA ASP A 293 -1.87 -22.94 -27.95
C ASP A 293 -2.45 -22.37 -26.63
N VAL A 294 -3.43 -21.45 -26.73
CA VAL A 294 -4.11 -20.91 -25.55
C VAL A 294 -4.87 -22.02 -24.81
N ARG A 295 -5.59 -22.90 -25.52
CA ARG A 295 -6.31 -24.04 -24.93
C ARG A 295 -5.37 -24.97 -24.18
N VAL A 296 -4.28 -25.43 -24.81
CA VAL A 296 -3.31 -26.34 -24.20
C VAL A 296 -2.69 -25.73 -22.95
N ARG A 297 -2.28 -24.45 -23.00
CA ARG A 297 -1.73 -23.76 -21.82
C ARG A 297 -2.76 -23.61 -20.70
N ASP A 298 -4.03 -23.39 -21.04
CA ASP A 298 -5.09 -23.27 -20.06
C ASP A 298 -5.44 -24.59 -19.40
N GLU A 299 -5.42 -25.72 -20.11
CA GLU A 299 -5.65 -27.05 -19.52
C GLU A 299 -4.65 -27.30 -18.38
N VAL A 300 -3.36 -27.05 -18.63
CA VAL A 300 -2.32 -27.17 -17.60
C VAL A 300 -2.58 -26.23 -16.41
N LYS A 301 -2.98 -24.99 -16.67
CA LYS A 301 -3.27 -24.00 -15.62
C LYS A 301 -4.52 -24.35 -14.82
N ARG A 302 -5.57 -24.87 -15.46
CA ARG A 302 -6.80 -25.33 -14.81
C ARG A 302 -6.52 -26.53 -13.92
N ALA A 303 -5.71 -27.48 -14.38
CA ALA A 303 -5.28 -28.62 -13.56
C ALA A 303 -4.53 -28.19 -12.28
N ARG A 304 -3.79 -27.08 -12.36
CA ARG A 304 -3.10 -26.45 -11.22
C ARG A 304 -4.01 -25.57 -10.34
N GLY A 305 -5.27 -25.40 -10.72
CA GLY A 305 -6.24 -24.59 -9.99
C GLY A 305 -6.16 -23.09 -10.28
N ALA A 306 -5.58 -22.66 -11.40
CA ALA A 306 -5.49 -21.24 -11.74
C ALA A 306 -6.84 -20.51 -11.72
N GLU A 307 -7.93 -21.14 -12.19
CA GLU A 307 -9.29 -20.55 -12.11
C GLU A 307 -9.78 -20.43 -10.66
N ARG A 308 -9.46 -21.39 -9.78
CA ARG A 308 -9.84 -21.36 -8.37
C ARG A 308 -9.22 -20.17 -7.63
N ILE A 309 -8.13 -19.58 -8.13
CA ILE A 309 -7.56 -18.34 -7.54
C ILE A 309 -8.61 -17.23 -7.50
N ARG A 310 -9.57 -17.21 -8.43
CA ARG A 310 -10.70 -16.27 -8.41
C ARG A 310 -11.47 -16.29 -7.08
N THR A 311 -11.56 -17.44 -6.40
CA THR A 311 -12.34 -17.57 -5.15
C THR A 311 -11.63 -16.99 -3.93
N ILE A 312 -10.32 -16.74 -4.02
CA ILE A 312 -9.49 -16.14 -2.95
C ILE A 312 -8.92 -14.78 -3.36
N ALA A 313 -9.37 -14.23 -4.49
CA ALA A 313 -8.93 -12.94 -4.99
C ALA A 313 -9.64 -11.82 -4.24
N ASP A 314 -8.88 -10.80 -3.81
CA ASP A 314 -9.43 -9.58 -3.23
C ASP A 314 -10.18 -8.75 -4.28
N ARG A 315 -9.73 -8.84 -5.54
CA ARG A 315 -10.38 -8.16 -6.67
C ARG A 315 -10.38 -9.06 -7.91
N VAL A 316 -11.54 -9.13 -8.58
CA VAL A 316 -11.68 -9.75 -9.90
C VAL A 316 -11.88 -8.64 -10.93
N ILE A 317 -10.97 -8.53 -11.89
CA ILE A 317 -11.02 -7.54 -12.96
C ILE A 317 -11.49 -8.23 -14.23
N ASP A 318 -12.68 -7.88 -14.68
CA ASP A 318 -13.13 -8.22 -16.03
C ASP A 318 -12.35 -7.38 -17.06
N ASN A 319 -11.69 -8.07 -17.98
CA ASN A 319 -10.85 -7.52 -19.06
C ASN A 319 -11.39 -7.88 -20.45
N ASN A 320 -12.72 -8.01 -20.56
CA ASN A 320 -13.42 -8.16 -21.83
C ASN A 320 -13.65 -6.82 -22.57
N GLY A 321 -13.58 -5.70 -21.84
CA GLY A 321 -13.77 -4.37 -22.39
C GLY A 321 -12.55 -3.79 -23.09
N SER A 322 -12.57 -2.46 -23.27
CA SER A 322 -11.46 -1.72 -23.85
C SER A 322 -10.25 -1.66 -22.91
N ARG A 323 -9.07 -1.46 -23.49
CA ARG A 323 -7.84 -1.22 -22.72
C ARG A 323 -7.99 -0.04 -21.75
N LEU A 324 -8.66 1.04 -22.16
CA LEU A 324 -8.91 2.19 -21.30
C LEU A 324 -9.74 1.81 -20.06
N ALA A 325 -10.75 0.95 -20.21
CA ALA A 325 -11.54 0.48 -19.08
C ALA A 325 -10.70 -0.35 -18.09
N LEU A 326 -9.81 -1.22 -18.59
CA LEU A 326 -8.85 -1.94 -17.75
C LEU A 326 -7.95 -0.94 -17.01
N GLU A 327 -7.31 -0.02 -17.72
CA GLU A 327 -6.40 0.97 -17.16
C GLU A 327 -7.07 1.80 -16.05
N ARG A 328 -8.35 2.19 -16.21
CA ARG A 328 -9.10 2.90 -15.16
C ARG A 328 -9.40 2.05 -13.93
N ARG A 329 -9.65 0.75 -14.10
CA ARG A 329 -9.79 -0.18 -12.97
C ARG A 329 -8.45 -0.34 -12.22
N LEU A 330 -7.34 -0.38 -12.95
CA LEU A 330 -6.00 -0.45 -12.38
C LEU A 330 -5.58 0.85 -11.68
N ASP A 331 -5.91 2.01 -12.26
CA ASP A 331 -5.75 3.31 -11.60
C ASP A 331 -6.44 3.31 -10.24
N ARG A 332 -7.71 2.87 -10.18
CA ARG A 332 -8.43 2.76 -8.91
C ARG A 332 -7.73 1.84 -7.92
N ILE A 333 -7.24 0.67 -8.34
CA ILE A 333 -6.55 -0.27 -7.45
C ILE A 333 -5.30 0.36 -6.85
N ALA A 334 -4.46 0.97 -7.69
CA ALA A 334 -3.26 1.63 -7.23
C ALA A 334 -3.60 2.81 -6.32
N LEU A 335 -4.53 3.68 -6.73
CA LEU A 335 -4.87 4.91 -6.01
C LEU A 335 -5.63 4.66 -4.70
N ASP A 336 -6.50 3.66 -4.61
CA ASP A 336 -7.18 3.27 -3.35
C ASP A 336 -6.15 2.92 -2.25
N ALA A 337 -4.98 2.39 -2.62
CA ALA A 337 -3.89 2.07 -1.68
C ALA A 337 -3.05 3.31 -1.29
N VAL A 338 -3.10 4.39 -2.07
CA VAL A 338 -2.25 5.59 -1.85
C VAL A 338 -3.02 6.75 -1.26
N TRP A 339 -4.23 6.96 -1.75
CA TRP A 339 -5.04 8.12 -1.46
C TRP A 339 -5.94 7.80 -0.28
N PRO A 340 -5.77 8.49 0.85
CA PRO A 340 -6.73 8.37 1.94
C PRO A 340 -8.12 8.78 1.47
N THR A 341 -9.12 8.35 2.22
CA THR A 341 -10.48 8.87 2.08
C THR A 341 -10.73 9.97 3.10
N ALA A 342 -11.43 11.01 2.68
CA ALA A 342 -11.86 12.10 3.54
C ALA A 342 -13.39 12.21 3.51
N ALA A 343 -13.98 12.60 4.63
CA ALA A 343 -15.39 12.97 4.74
C ALA A 343 -15.48 14.51 4.77
N PRO A 344 -15.77 15.17 3.64
CA PRO A 344 -15.80 16.62 3.59
C PRO A 344 -16.93 17.18 4.47
N VAL A 345 -16.66 18.29 5.15
CA VAL A 345 -17.64 18.99 5.99
C VAL A 345 -18.21 20.17 5.23
N ALA A 346 -19.54 20.17 5.04
CA ALA A 346 -20.23 21.26 4.35
C ALA A 346 -20.26 22.53 5.21
N THR A 347 -20.17 23.69 4.55
CA THR A 347 -20.42 25.00 5.15
C THR A 347 -21.48 25.78 4.38
N PRO A 348 -22.28 26.64 5.05
CA PRO A 348 -23.31 27.41 4.37
C PRO A 348 -22.75 28.36 3.30
N VAL A 349 -23.52 28.65 2.26
CA VAL A 349 -23.09 29.53 1.14
C VAL A 349 -22.63 30.91 1.61
N ASN A 350 -23.28 31.48 2.63
CA ASN A 350 -22.96 32.82 3.13
C ASN A 350 -21.57 32.94 3.79
N THR A 351 -20.90 31.82 4.09
CA THR A 351 -19.53 31.85 4.62
C THR A 351 -18.50 32.16 3.55
N LEU A 352 -18.88 32.14 2.27
CA LEU A 352 -18.00 32.43 1.14
C LEU A 352 -17.71 33.93 0.96
N GLY A 353 -18.56 34.80 1.53
CA GLY A 353 -18.46 36.26 1.35
C GLY A 353 -18.65 36.68 -0.11
N LEU A 354 -19.59 36.05 -0.81
CA LEU A 354 -19.89 36.37 -2.20
C LEU A 354 -20.86 37.56 -2.27
N PRO A 355 -20.92 38.28 -3.40
CA PRO A 355 -22.00 39.23 -3.64
C PRO A 355 -23.38 38.56 -3.47
N VAL A 356 -24.31 39.26 -2.82
CA VAL A 356 -25.67 38.76 -2.49
C VAL A 356 -26.38 38.06 -3.67
N PRO A 357 -26.35 38.55 -4.92
CA PRO A 357 -26.98 37.85 -6.04
C PRO A 357 -26.37 36.46 -6.31
N LEU A 358 -25.07 36.29 -6.11
CA LEU A 358 -24.38 35.00 -6.31
C LEU A 358 -24.66 34.03 -5.16
N GLU A 359 -24.78 34.54 -3.93
CA GLU A 359 -25.21 33.73 -2.79
C GLU A 359 -26.63 33.22 -3.01
N ALA A 360 -27.56 34.09 -3.41
CA ALA A 360 -28.93 33.71 -3.73
C ALA A 360 -28.99 32.64 -4.84
N PHE A 361 -28.26 32.84 -5.94
CA PHE A 361 -28.15 31.86 -7.03
C PHE A 361 -27.69 30.48 -6.52
N LEU A 362 -26.64 30.43 -5.69
CA LEU A 362 -26.11 29.18 -5.15
C LEU A 362 -27.10 28.51 -4.19
N THR A 363 -27.78 29.27 -3.35
CA THR A 363 -28.81 28.76 -2.44
C THR A 363 -29.96 28.13 -3.22
N VAL A 364 -30.51 28.81 -4.23
CA VAL A 364 -31.61 28.28 -5.04
C VAL A 364 -31.16 27.06 -5.86
N LEU A 365 -29.94 27.08 -6.40
CA LEU A 365 -29.36 25.93 -7.08
C LEU A 365 -29.29 24.71 -6.14
N LEU A 366 -28.77 24.89 -4.92
CA LEU A 366 -28.67 23.82 -3.93
C LEU A 366 -30.05 23.29 -3.53
N GLU A 367 -31.01 24.16 -3.24
CA GLU A 367 -32.38 23.76 -2.89
C GLU A 367 -33.01 22.90 -3.99
N ARG A 368 -32.89 23.30 -5.25
CA ARG A 368 -33.46 22.55 -6.38
C ARG A 368 -32.70 21.26 -6.69
N ALA A 369 -31.37 21.25 -6.52
CA ALA A 369 -30.55 20.06 -6.79
C ALA A 369 -30.62 19.01 -5.68
N THR A 370 -31.01 19.40 -4.46
CA THR A 370 -30.96 18.52 -3.27
C THR A 370 -32.30 18.33 -2.58
N GLY A 371 -33.33 19.11 -2.92
CA GLY A 371 -34.65 19.08 -2.27
C GLY A 371 -35.58 17.93 -2.69
N GLY A 372 -35.19 17.11 -3.66
CA GLY A 372 -35.90 15.89 -4.02
C GLY A 372 -35.71 14.75 -3.02
N SER A 373 -36.49 13.66 -3.15
CA SER A 373 -36.28 12.45 -2.34
C SER A 373 -34.92 11.80 -2.59
N GLU A 374 -34.35 12.03 -3.78
CA GLU A 374 -33.01 11.63 -4.15
C GLU A 374 -32.24 12.86 -4.66
N PRO A 375 -31.14 13.28 -4.02
CA PRO A 375 -30.34 14.42 -4.49
C PRO A 375 -29.71 14.15 -5.86
N LEU A 376 -29.70 15.15 -6.74
CA LEU A 376 -29.08 15.06 -8.08
C LEU A 376 -27.54 15.10 -8.03
N ILE A 377 -27.01 15.55 -6.89
CA ILE A 377 -25.58 15.74 -6.66
C ILE A 377 -25.16 14.96 -5.41
N GLU A 378 -23.87 14.65 -5.34
CA GLU A 378 -23.17 14.09 -4.19
C GLU A 378 -22.41 15.18 -3.42
N LEU A 379 -21.94 16.20 -4.13
CA LEU A 379 -21.21 17.33 -3.55
C LEU A 379 -21.30 18.56 -4.46
N LEU A 380 -21.36 19.73 -3.87
CA LEU A 380 -21.12 21.01 -4.55
C LEU A 380 -20.11 21.82 -3.75
N ALA A 381 -19.08 22.32 -4.41
CA ALA A 381 -18.11 23.25 -3.86
C ALA A 381 -17.86 24.40 -4.83
N VAL A 382 -17.97 25.63 -4.35
CA VAL A 382 -17.41 26.80 -5.04
C VAL A 382 -15.89 26.67 -5.00
N THR A 383 -15.22 26.95 -6.10
CA THR A 383 -13.75 26.89 -6.22
C THR A 383 -13.19 28.23 -6.68
N GLY A 384 -11.86 28.30 -6.86
CA GLY A 384 -11.21 29.50 -7.37
C GLY A 384 -11.34 30.70 -6.43
N SER A 385 -11.53 31.90 -7.01
CA SER A 385 -11.57 33.16 -6.25
C SER A 385 -12.79 33.29 -5.34
N GLY A 386 -13.92 32.70 -5.72
CA GLY A 386 -15.17 32.74 -4.94
C GLY A 386 -15.08 31.95 -3.64
N ALA A 387 -14.37 30.82 -3.65
CA ALA A 387 -14.18 29.96 -2.47
C ALA A 387 -13.37 30.61 -1.34
N ARG A 388 -12.66 31.70 -1.64
CA ARG A 388 -11.63 32.29 -0.77
C ARG A 388 -11.94 33.74 -0.39
N GLY A 389 -13.16 34.21 -0.66
CA GLY A 389 -13.56 35.60 -0.39
C GLY A 389 -12.81 36.65 -1.22
N LYS A 390 -12.16 36.24 -2.33
CA LYS A 390 -11.38 37.13 -3.23
C LYS A 390 -12.10 37.39 -4.55
N TYR A 391 -13.43 37.23 -4.58
CA TYR A 391 -14.23 37.47 -5.78
C TYR A 391 -14.17 38.95 -6.19
N GLN A 392 -13.93 39.21 -7.48
CA GLN A 392 -13.90 40.56 -8.03
C GLN A 392 -14.87 40.69 -9.19
N HIS A 393 -15.80 41.64 -9.09
CA HIS A 393 -16.82 41.86 -10.11
C HIS A 393 -16.17 42.25 -11.46
N GLY A 394 -16.64 41.64 -12.56
CA GLY A 394 -16.09 41.84 -13.92
C GLY A 394 -14.79 41.07 -14.23
N TRP A 395 -14.08 40.56 -13.21
CA TRP A 395 -12.82 39.81 -13.38
C TRP A 395 -12.92 38.33 -13.00
N SER A 396 -13.73 38.01 -12.00
CA SER A 396 -13.92 36.66 -11.49
C SER A 396 -15.10 35.96 -12.17
N ASP A 397 -14.84 34.75 -12.63
CA ASP A 397 -15.88 33.78 -12.96
C ASP A 397 -16.35 33.11 -11.64
N LEU A 398 -17.60 32.65 -11.58
CA LEU A 398 -18.08 31.78 -10.50
C LEU A 398 -17.71 30.34 -10.86
N ASP A 399 -16.61 29.82 -10.32
CA ASP A 399 -16.20 28.44 -10.56
C ASP A 399 -16.90 27.51 -9.55
N VAL A 400 -17.64 26.51 -10.04
CA VAL A 400 -18.34 25.53 -9.21
C VAL A 400 -17.90 24.12 -9.61
N PHE A 401 -17.48 23.33 -8.63
CA PHE A 401 -17.19 21.92 -8.74
C PHE A 401 -18.35 21.10 -8.18
N VAL A 402 -18.86 20.16 -8.97
CA VAL A 402 -19.97 19.29 -8.61
C VAL A 402 -19.56 17.84 -8.80
N ILE A 403 -19.93 16.99 -7.84
CA ILE A 403 -19.91 15.55 -8.03
C ILE A 403 -21.35 15.10 -8.27
N ALA A 404 -21.60 14.48 -9.43
CA ALA A 404 -22.90 13.96 -9.82
C ALA A 404 -22.72 12.73 -10.72
N GLU A 405 -23.60 11.74 -10.58
CA GLU A 405 -23.54 10.55 -11.42
C GLU A 405 -24.01 10.86 -12.85
N PRO A 406 -23.47 10.18 -13.88
CA PRO A 406 -23.71 10.53 -15.28
C PRO A 406 -25.19 10.54 -15.69
N ASP A 407 -26.00 9.67 -15.11
CA ASP A 407 -27.43 9.56 -15.35
C ASP A 407 -28.24 10.75 -14.81
N ARG A 408 -27.71 11.51 -13.84
CA ARG A 408 -28.36 12.69 -13.25
C ARG A 408 -28.04 14.01 -13.96
N THR A 409 -27.11 14.00 -14.90
CA THR A 409 -26.62 15.22 -15.57
C THR A 409 -27.70 15.97 -16.35
N THR A 410 -28.69 15.26 -16.92
CA THR A 410 -29.78 15.88 -17.68
C THR A 410 -30.74 16.66 -16.76
N GLU A 411 -31.10 16.08 -15.62
CA GLU A 411 -31.94 16.74 -14.62
C GLU A 411 -31.20 17.93 -13.98
N LEU A 412 -29.90 17.77 -13.69
CA LEU A 412 -29.06 18.86 -13.20
C LEU A 412 -28.99 20.02 -14.21
N HIS A 413 -28.91 19.73 -15.51
CA HIS A 413 -28.95 20.74 -16.55
C HIS A 413 -30.28 21.52 -16.56
N GLN A 414 -31.42 20.83 -16.39
CA GLN A 414 -32.73 21.49 -16.29
C GLN A 414 -32.82 22.41 -15.08
N VAL A 415 -32.29 21.98 -13.93
CA VAL A 415 -32.21 22.82 -12.73
C VAL A 415 -31.38 24.08 -13.01
N LEU A 416 -30.21 23.93 -13.63
CA LEU A 416 -29.31 25.04 -13.96
C LEU A 416 -29.94 26.05 -14.91
N GLU A 417 -30.61 25.61 -15.98
CA GLU A 417 -31.33 26.51 -16.87
C GLU A 417 -32.46 27.25 -16.15
N GLY A 418 -33.15 26.56 -15.23
CA GLY A 418 -34.21 27.14 -14.41
C GLY A 418 -33.74 28.19 -13.39
N VAL A 419 -32.44 28.27 -13.07
CA VAL A 419 -31.86 29.26 -12.14
C VAL A 419 -30.91 30.24 -12.83
N ARG A 420 -30.65 30.05 -14.13
CA ARG A 420 -29.65 30.82 -14.88
C ARG A 420 -29.88 32.33 -14.86
N GLY A 421 -31.15 32.76 -14.83
CA GLY A 421 -31.52 34.18 -14.75
C GLY A 421 -30.99 34.88 -13.49
N GLU A 422 -30.78 34.14 -12.40
CA GLU A 422 -30.31 34.69 -11.12
C GLU A 422 -28.80 35.00 -11.13
N LEU A 423 -28.03 34.38 -12.03
CA LEU A 423 -26.58 34.58 -12.16
C LEU A 423 -26.19 35.96 -12.75
N GLY A 424 -27.13 36.62 -13.45
CA GLY A 424 -26.90 37.90 -14.11
C GLY A 424 -25.84 37.82 -15.22
N GLN A 425 -24.91 38.78 -15.24
CA GLN A 425 -23.81 38.84 -16.24
C GLN A 425 -22.56 38.03 -15.83
N VAL A 426 -22.57 37.37 -14.68
CA VAL A 426 -21.42 36.60 -14.20
C VAL A 426 -21.30 35.30 -14.98
N LYS A 427 -20.09 34.94 -15.39
CA LYS A 427 -19.82 33.67 -16.07
C LYS A 427 -19.73 32.53 -15.05
N LEU A 428 -20.48 31.45 -15.27
CA LEU A 428 -20.39 30.21 -14.47
C LEU A 428 -19.37 29.25 -15.10
N GLY A 429 -18.31 28.93 -14.35
CA GLY A 429 -17.38 27.86 -14.65
C GLY A 429 -17.80 26.57 -13.95
N LEU A 430 -18.71 25.81 -14.54
CA LEU A 430 -19.18 24.55 -13.95
C LEU A 430 -18.29 23.38 -14.37
N THR A 431 -17.79 22.62 -13.39
CA THR A 431 -17.14 21.33 -13.61
C THR A 431 -17.92 20.23 -12.92
N VAL A 432 -18.32 19.20 -13.67
CA VAL A 432 -19.06 18.05 -13.15
C VAL A 432 -18.22 16.79 -13.34
N LEU A 433 -18.08 16.00 -12.27
CA LEU A 433 -17.42 14.69 -12.29
C LEU A 433 -18.29 13.65 -11.58
N SER A 434 -18.16 12.39 -11.97
CA SER A 434 -18.68 11.27 -11.17
C SER A 434 -17.74 10.92 -10.02
N LEU A 435 -18.26 10.26 -8.98
CA LEU A 435 -17.39 9.76 -7.91
C LEU A 435 -16.41 8.69 -8.44
N ALA A 436 -16.81 7.94 -9.46
CA ALA A 436 -15.96 6.96 -10.13
C ALA A 436 -14.74 7.60 -10.81
N GLU A 437 -14.91 8.74 -11.48
CA GLU A 437 -13.79 9.49 -12.09
C GLU A 437 -12.83 10.03 -11.03
N CYS A 438 -13.35 10.56 -9.92
CA CYS A 438 -12.53 10.99 -8.79
C CYS A 438 -11.67 9.84 -8.24
N ARG A 439 -12.28 8.67 -8.02
CA ARG A 439 -11.58 7.47 -7.50
C ARG A 439 -10.55 6.89 -8.47
N ALA A 440 -10.83 6.95 -9.78
CA ALA A 440 -9.87 6.53 -10.79
C ALA A 440 -8.77 7.59 -11.06
N GLY A 441 -8.79 8.73 -10.38
CA GLY A 441 -7.88 9.84 -10.66
C GLY A 441 -7.98 10.33 -12.11
N ALA A 442 -9.13 10.13 -12.77
CA ALA A 442 -9.38 10.48 -14.16
C ALA A 442 -9.68 11.98 -14.31
N VAL A 443 -8.83 12.81 -13.71
CA VAL A 443 -9.06 14.24 -13.50
C VAL A 443 -7.88 15.06 -13.99
N THR A 444 -8.12 16.34 -14.29
CA THR A 444 -7.04 17.27 -14.61
C THR A 444 -6.25 17.64 -13.34
N SER A 445 -5.02 18.16 -13.48
CA SER A 445 -4.24 18.62 -12.32
C SER A 445 -4.97 19.68 -11.49
N ARG A 446 -5.74 20.58 -12.13
CA ARG A 446 -6.59 21.56 -11.44
C ARG A 446 -7.63 20.88 -10.54
N LEU A 447 -8.25 19.81 -11.01
CA LEU A 447 -9.28 19.08 -10.26
C LEU A 447 -8.68 18.18 -9.19
N LEU A 448 -7.50 17.61 -9.45
CA LEU A 448 -6.75 16.86 -8.44
C LEU A 448 -6.37 17.77 -7.27
N HIS A 449 -5.95 19.01 -7.54
CA HIS A 449 -5.73 20.03 -6.52
C HIS A 449 -7.02 20.35 -5.73
N VAL A 450 -8.17 20.48 -6.40
CA VAL A 450 -9.46 20.67 -5.70
C VAL A 450 -9.78 19.52 -4.75
N LEU A 451 -9.56 18.27 -5.18
CA LEU A 451 -9.74 17.09 -4.32
C LEU A 451 -8.78 17.10 -3.13
N ALA A 452 -7.52 17.50 -3.31
CA ALA A 452 -6.55 17.63 -2.23
C ALA A 452 -6.95 18.72 -1.21
N LEU A 453 -7.49 19.85 -1.68
CA LEU A 453 -8.00 20.91 -0.80
C LEU A 453 -9.25 20.49 -0.04
N LEU A 454 -10.19 19.77 -0.69
CA LEU A 454 -11.36 19.21 -0.02
C LEU A 454 -10.94 18.20 1.06
N GLY A 455 -9.96 17.34 0.73
CA GLY A 455 -9.45 16.31 1.64
C GLY A 455 -8.72 16.87 2.86
N SER A 456 -7.99 17.98 2.70
CA SER A 456 -7.32 18.66 3.82
C SER A 456 -8.24 19.61 4.61
N GLY A 457 -9.47 19.84 4.14
CA GLY A 457 -10.40 20.81 4.71
C GLY A 457 -10.08 22.28 4.39
N ALA A 458 -9.02 22.53 3.61
CA ALA A 458 -8.66 23.88 3.14
C ALA A 458 -9.67 24.46 2.13
N LEU A 459 -10.47 23.60 1.50
CA LEU A 459 -11.65 23.96 0.74
C LEU A 459 -12.86 23.27 1.37
N GLN A 460 -13.90 24.04 1.69
CA GLN A 460 -15.14 23.51 2.25
C GLN A 460 -16.24 23.52 1.19
N PRO A 461 -16.90 22.38 0.94
CA PRO A 461 -18.05 22.32 0.04
C PRO A 461 -19.26 23.04 0.65
N GLN A 462 -20.19 23.48 -0.19
CA GLN A 462 -21.42 24.12 0.25
C GLN A 462 -22.54 23.11 0.51
N TRP A 463 -22.39 21.90 -0.03
CA TRP A 463 -23.27 20.77 0.25
C TRP A 463 -22.54 19.45 0.01
N VAL A 464 -22.85 18.45 0.83
CA VAL A 464 -22.28 17.10 0.77
C VAL A 464 -23.37 16.09 1.12
N ARG A 465 -23.48 15.00 0.36
CA ARG A 465 -24.36 13.89 0.71
C ARG A 465 -23.88 13.24 2.02
N PRO A 466 -24.77 12.98 2.99
CA PRO A 466 -24.39 12.28 4.21
C PRO A 466 -23.66 10.96 3.93
N GLY A 467 -22.51 10.77 4.57
CA GLY A 467 -21.69 9.57 4.41
C GLY A 467 -20.80 9.54 3.15
N LEU A 468 -20.74 10.62 2.37
CA LEU A 468 -19.83 10.68 1.22
C LEU A 468 -18.36 10.57 1.67
N LEU A 469 -17.66 9.60 1.09
CA LEU A 469 -16.21 9.47 1.21
C LEU A 469 -15.55 9.81 -0.12
N LEU A 470 -14.72 10.84 -0.09
CA LEU A 470 -13.95 11.29 -1.25
C LEU A 470 -12.50 10.80 -1.19
N PRO A 471 -11.91 10.42 -2.33
CA PRO A 471 -10.47 10.28 -2.43
C PRO A 471 -9.81 11.64 -2.18
N ALA A 472 -8.79 11.64 -1.33
CA ALA A 472 -8.00 12.82 -0.98
C ALA A 472 -6.55 12.62 -1.45
N PRO A 473 -6.19 13.10 -2.66
CA PRO A 473 -4.83 13.03 -3.15
C PRO A 473 -3.85 13.69 -2.19
N ARG A 474 -2.68 13.08 -1.99
CA ARG A 474 -1.63 13.67 -1.16
C ARG A 474 -1.01 14.86 -1.89
N LEU A 475 -0.44 15.79 -1.14
CA LEU A 475 0.22 16.98 -1.72
C LEU A 475 1.30 16.61 -2.73
N ALA A 476 2.09 15.57 -2.48
CA ALA A 476 3.11 15.09 -3.43
C ALA A 476 2.53 14.67 -4.78
N ASP A 477 1.36 14.02 -4.77
CA ASP A 477 0.68 13.56 -5.99
C ASP A 477 0.11 14.77 -6.79
N ASP A 478 -0.35 15.81 -6.08
CA ASP A 478 -0.77 17.10 -6.67
C ASP A 478 0.37 17.90 -7.30
N VAL A 479 1.51 17.99 -6.60
CA VAL A 479 2.72 18.63 -7.12
C VAL A 479 3.21 17.92 -8.38
N ALA A 480 3.27 16.58 -8.36
CA ALA A 480 3.65 15.79 -9.54
C ALA A 480 2.70 16.01 -10.74
N ALA A 481 1.39 16.03 -10.49
CA ALA A 481 0.40 16.29 -11.54
C ALA A 481 0.50 17.72 -12.12
N SER A 482 0.95 18.68 -11.31
CA SER A 482 1.10 20.08 -11.69
C SER A 482 2.19 20.34 -12.73
N VAL A 483 3.19 19.46 -12.87
CA VAL A 483 4.28 19.60 -13.87
C VAL A 483 3.74 19.77 -15.29
N LYS A 484 2.80 18.91 -15.69
CA LYS A 484 2.23 18.93 -17.04
C LYS A 484 1.50 20.25 -17.32
N ALA A 485 0.80 20.78 -16.31
CA ALA A 485 0.16 22.09 -16.41
C ALA A 485 1.19 23.22 -16.49
N GLY A 486 2.30 23.14 -15.76
CA GLY A 486 3.43 24.06 -15.86
C GLY A 486 4.04 24.10 -17.26
N VAL A 487 4.28 22.92 -17.86
CA VAL A 487 4.78 22.82 -19.25
C VAL A 487 3.82 23.51 -20.23
N GLN A 488 2.52 23.20 -20.14
CA GLN A 488 1.50 23.80 -21.00
C GLN A 488 1.42 25.33 -20.79
N ALA A 489 1.49 25.80 -19.54
CA ALA A 489 1.49 27.21 -19.22
C ALA A 489 2.71 27.93 -19.80
N ALA A 490 3.90 27.35 -19.69
CA ALA A 490 5.11 27.92 -20.26
C ALA A 490 5.06 27.98 -21.80
N VAL A 491 4.47 26.98 -22.47
CA VAL A 491 4.23 27.01 -23.93
C VAL A 491 3.23 28.12 -24.29
N GLU A 492 2.14 28.23 -23.52
CA GLU A 492 1.09 29.22 -23.77
C GLU A 492 1.57 30.66 -23.55
N ILE A 493 2.38 30.91 -22.50
CA ILE A 493 3.02 32.22 -22.28
C ILE A 493 3.85 32.61 -23.50
N ARG A 494 4.70 31.71 -24.01
CA ARG A 494 5.50 31.96 -25.22
C ARG A 494 4.60 32.30 -26.41
N ARG A 495 3.52 31.53 -26.61
CA ARG A 495 2.55 31.77 -27.68
C ARG A 495 1.93 33.15 -27.58
N GLN A 496 1.48 33.57 -26.40
CA GLN A 496 0.88 34.89 -26.18
C GLN A 496 1.89 36.02 -26.44
N LEU A 497 3.12 35.89 -25.94
CA LEU A 497 4.18 36.89 -26.16
C LEU A 497 4.54 37.06 -27.65
N LEU A 498 4.46 35.98 -28.44
CA LEU A 498 4.76 36.02 -29.88
C LEU A 498 3.64 36.63 -30.74
N LYS A 499 2.39 36.72 -30.25
CA LYS A 499 1.25 37.23 -31.03
C LYS A 499 1.33 38.71 -31.40
N GLY A 500 2.24 39.49 -30.81
CA GLY A 500 2.36 40.93 -31.08
C GLY A 500 1.20 41.79 -30.56
N ALA A 501 0.10 41.20 -30.09
CA ALA A 501 -0.98 41.80 -29.29
C ALA A 501 -1.57 40.72 -28.37
N PRO A 502 -0.92 40.41 -27.22
CA PRO A 502 -1.41 39.39 -26.29
C PRO A 502 -2.75 39.80 -25.69
N ASP A 503 -3.61 38.82 -25.45
CA ASP A 503 -4.76 38.99 -24.56
C ASP A 503 -4.21 39.13 -23.13
N LEU A 504 -4.38 40.33 -22.54
CA LEU A 504 -3.81 40.66 -21.23
C LEU A 504 -4.38 39.78 -20.12
N ARG A 505 -5.70 39.51 -20.15
CA ARG A 505 -6.35 38.66 -19.15
C ARG A 505 -5.84 37.23 -19.27
N ALA A 506 -5.75 36.70 -20.49
CA ALA A 506 -5.24 35.35 -20.71
C ALA A 506 -3.76 35.22 -20.30
N LEU A 507 -2.92 36.18 -20.72
CA LEU A 507 -1.49 36.22 -20.39
C LEU A 507 -1.26 36.28 -18.88
N TYR A 508 -2.00 37.14 -18.17
CA TYR A 508 -1.93 37.25 -16.72
C TYR A 508 -2.33 35.93 -16.03
N LYS A 509 -3.48 35.35 -16.40
CA LYS A 509 -3.96 34.08 -15.79
C LYS A 509 -3.00 32.92 -15.99
N ILE A 510 -2.41 32.79 -17.18
CA ILE A 510 -1.46 31.71 -17.46
C ILE A 510 -0.10 31.93 -16.77
N THR A 511 0.30 33.20 -16.62
CA THR A 511 1.50 33.59 -15.86
C THR A 511 1.33 33.28 -14.38
N ALA A 512 0.17 33.63 -13.80
CA ALA A 512 -0.18 33.28 -12.44
C ALA A 512 -0.22 31.77 -12.21
N LEU A 513 -0.77 30.99 -13.16
CA LEU A 513 -0.73 29.53 -13.08
C LEU A 513 0.69 28.99 -13.02
N LEU A 514 1.59 29.45 -13.90
CA LEU A 514 2.97 28.98 -13.92
C LEU A 514 3.72 29.35 -12.62
N ALA A 515 3.50 30.56 -12.09
CA ALA A 515 4.07 30.99 -10.83
C ALA A 515 3.61 30.11 -9.65
N LYS A 516 2.31 29.77 -9.59
CA LYS A 516 1.78 28.84 -8.58
C LYS A 516 2.41 27.46 -8.68
N VAL A 517 2.57 26.94 -9.91
CA VAL A 517 3.24 25.64 -10.11
C VAL A 517 4.66 25.69 -9.58
N LEU A 518 5.45 26.72 -9.92
CA LEU A 518 6.83 26.88 -9.42
C LEU A 518 6.88 26.97 -7.89
N LEU A 519 6.06 27.82 -7.27
CA LEU A 519 6.04 27.97 -5.81
C LEU A 519 5.63 26.70 -5.07
N ARG A 520 4.74 25.87 -5.65
CA ARG A 520 4.39 24.56 -5.06
C ARG A 520 5.57 23.60 -4.98
N PHE A 521 6.49 23.64 -5.95
CA PHE A 521 7.72 22.84 -5.88
C PHE A 521 8.64 23.28 -4.73
N GLU A 522 8.54 24.54 -4.31
CA GLU A 522 9.24 25.09 -3.14
C GLU A 522 8.45 24.89 -1.82
N GLY A 523 7.34 24.14 -1.84
CA GLY A 523 6.48 23.93 -0.68
C GLY A 523 5.61 25.13 -0.30
N VAL A 524 5.53 26.15 -1.16
CA VAL A 524 4.75 27.38 -0.92
C VAL A 524 3.46 27.34 -1.73
N GLU A 525 2.32 27.15 -1.04
CA GLU A 525 1.02 27.27 -1.69
C GLU A 525 0.57 28.73 -1.75
N ARG A 526 0.24 29.20 -2.97
CA ARG A 526 -0.34 30.52 -3.21
C ARG A 526 -1.64 30.43 -3.97
N ALA A 527 -2.68 30.84 -3.28
CA ALA A 527 -4.04 30.81 -3.74
C ALA A 527 -4.36 31.88 -4.79
N SER A 528 -3.86 33.10 -4.57
CA SER A 528 -4.18 34.28 -5.37
C SER A 528 -3.41 34.33 -6.67
N ASP A 529 -4.07 34.82 -7.73
CA ASP A 529 -3.40 35.13 -9.00
C ASP A 529 -2.46 36.34 -8.87
N ASP A 530 -2.65 37.20 -7.85
CA ASP A 530 -1.79 38.36 -7.58
C ASP A 530 -0.58 37.99 -6.71
N GLU A 531 -0.79 37.16 -5.69
CA GLU A 531 0.26 36.84 -4.69
C GLU A 531 1.33 35.92 -5.29
N ALA A 532 0.94 34.94 -6.11
CA ALA A 532 1.90 33.96 -6.63
C ALA A 532 2.97 34.61 -7.55
N PRO A 533 2.61 35.47 -8.52
CA PRO A 533 3.63 36.17 -9.30
C PRO A 533 4.39 37.22 -8.48
N ALA A 534 3.76 37.87 -7.51
CA ALA A 534 4.42 38.86 -6.67
C ALA A 534 5.51 38.23 -5.79
N ASP A 535 5.20 37.11 -5.14
CA ASP A 535 6.16 36.35 -4.33
C ASP A 535 7.31 35.82 -5.19
N LEU A 536 7.00 35.30 -6.39
CA LEU A 536 8.05 34.85 -7.31
C LEU A 536 8.93 36.01 -7.80
N ALA A 537 8.35 37.19 -8.07
CA ALA A 537 9.10 38.38 -8.48
C ALA A 537 9.96 38.95 -7.34
N ALA A 538 9.48 38.87 -6.09
CA ALA A 538 10.25 39.25 -4.91
C ALA A 538 11.47 38.34 -4.71
N LEU A 539 11.32 37.02 -4.93
CA LEU A 539 12.42 36.05 -4.88
C LEU A 539 13.53 36.34 -5.91
N THR A 540 13.18 37.01 -7.02
CA THR A 540 14.13 37.38 -8.08
C THR A 540 14.68 38.81 -7.97
N GLY A 541 14.39 39.52 -6.87
CA GLY A 541 14.88 40.88 -6.62
C GLY A 541 14.30 41.95 -7.55
N THR A 542 13.10 41.73 -8.09
CA THR A 542 12.44 42.63 -9.06
C THR A 542 11.54 43.66 -8.34
N ASP A 543 11.34 44.83 -8.95
CA ASP A 543 10.64 45.98 -8.34
C ASP A 543 9.20 45.65 -7.89
N ALA A 544 8.86 46.05 -6.67
CA ALA A 544 7.60 45.71 -5.98
C ALA A 544 6.34 46.28 -6.65
N ALA A 545 6.50 47.24 -7.58
CA ALA A 545 5.39 47.90 -8.29
C ALA A 545 4.86 47.13 -9.51
N LEU A 546 5.58 46.11 -10.00
CA LEU A 546 5.21 45.36 -11.21
C LEU A 546 3.82 44.68 -11.10
N PRO A 547 3.49 43.95 -10.01
CA PRO A 547 2.24 43.21 -9.87
C PRO A 547 0.96 44.06 -9.87
N ALA A 548 1.05 45.34 -9.49
CA ALA A 548 -0.10 46.23 -9.40
C ALA A 548 -0.58 46.75 -10.77
N LYS A 549 0.30 46.75 -11.78
CA LYS A 549 0.03 47.35 -13.11
C LYS A 549 -0.27 46.32 -14.20
N VAL A 550 -0.03 45.04 -13.92
CA VAL A 550 -0.05 43.91 -14.88
C VAL A 550 -1.41 43.73 -15.57
N ARG A 551 -2.49 44.11 -14.89
CA ARG A 551 -3.87 43.88 -15.39
C ARG A 551 -4.28 44.89 -16.45
N ASP A 552 -3.74 46.11 -16.35
CA ASP A 552 -4.16 47.25 -17.18
C ASP A 552 -3.04 47.69 -18.14
N GLU A 553 -1.78 47.41 -17.82
CA GLU A 553 -0.62 47.82 -18.60
C GLU A 553 0.02 46.63 -19.34
N ARG A 554 -0.09 46.65 -20.66
CA ARG A 554 0.52 45.65 -21.54
C ARG A 554 2.03 45.45 -21.33
N PRO A 555 2.86 46.50 -21.17
CA PRO A 555 4.29 46.31 -20.91
C PRO A 555 4.56 45.52 -19.63
N ALA A 556 3.87 45.86 -18.54
CA ALA A 556 4.00 45.17 -17.24
C ALA A 556 3.57 43.70 -17.33
N ALA A 557 2.47 43.41 -18.04
CA ALA A 557 2.02 42.03 -18.31
C ALA A 557 3.07 41.19 -19.03
N CYS A 558 3.66 41.75 -20.09
CA CYS A 558 4.71 41.08 -20.85
C CYS A 558 5.99 40.90 -20.03
N GLU A 559 6.35 41.87 -19.19
CA GLU A 559 7.55 41.80 -18.34
C GLU A 559 7.43 40.71 -17.27
N LEU A 560 6.32 40.69 -16.52
CA LEU A 560 6.07 39.65 -15.53
C LEU A 560 6.06 38.25 -16.17
N ALA A 561 5.38 38.11 -17.31
CA ALA A 561 5.33 36.84 -18.03
C ALA A 561 6.73 36.35 -18.44
N ARG A 562 7.62 37.24 -18.88
CA ARG A 562 9.01 36.89 -19.20
C ARG A 562 9.81 36.50 -17.97
N LEU A 563 9.61 37.17 -16.84
CA LEU A 563 10.26 36.85 -15.58
C LEU A 563 9.90 35.44 -15.10
N VAL A 564 8.60 35.13 -15.01
CA VAL A 564 8.12 33.80 -14.60
C VAL A 564 8.60 32.73 -15.59
N LEU A 565 8.60 33.03 -16.90
CA LEU A 565 9.12 32.12 -17.91
C LEU A 565 10.64 31.89 -17.80
N ALA A 566 11.41 32.91 -17.41
CA ALA A 566 12.84 32.80 -17.18
C ALA A 566 13.15 31.90 -15.99
N GLN A 567 12.38 32.02 -14.89
CA GLN A 567 12.48 31.11 -13.75
C GLN A 567 12.18 29.66 -14.16
N TRP A 568 11.09 29.45 -14.93
CA TRP A 568 10.82 28.13 -15.51
C TRP A 568 11.97 27.62 -16.38
N ALA A 569 12.59 28.48 -17.20
CA ALA A 569 13.69 28.08 -18.07
C ALA A 569 14.96 27.69 -17.31
N GLN A 570 15.21 28.25 -16.11
CA GLN A 570 16.35 27.87 -15.26
C GLN A 570 16.25 26.44 -14.73
N THR A 571 15.03 25.86 -14.71
CA THR A 571 14.83 24.45 -14.34
C THR A 571 15.19 23.47 -15.46
N MET A 572 15.47 23.96 -16.68
CA MET A 572 15.82 23.12 -17.81
C MET A 572 17.32 22.81 -17.80
N PRO A 573 17.75 21.61 -18.24
CA PRO A 573 19.16 21.30 -18.36
C PRO A 573 19.86 22.29 -19.30
N PRO A 574 21.14 22.62 -19.04
CA PRO A 574 21.89 23.53 -19.90
C PRO A 574 21.97 22.95 -21.31
N ALA A 575 21.73 23.79 -22.32
CA ALA A 575 21.88 23.37 -23.70
C ALA A 575 23.36 23.08 -23.97
N HIS A 576 23.73 21.80 -24.09
CA HIS A 576 25.01 21.41 -24.64
C HIS A 576 25.04 21.81 -26.11
N ARG A 577 25.68 22.95 -26.41
CA ARG A 577 26.14 23.23 -27.76
C ARG A 577 27.38 22.37 -27.95
N GLU A 578 27.22 21.19 -28.54
CA GLU A 578 28.35 20.54 -29.20
C GLU A 578 28.86 21.55 -30.25
N ALA A 579 30.09 22.02 -30.07
CA ALA A 579 30.76 22.84 -31.06
C ALA A 579 30.90 22.00 -32.32
N ALA A 580 30.19 22.40 -33.37
CA ALA A 580 30.25 21.79 -34.70
C ALA A 580 31.64 21.92 -35.33
#